data_AF-A0A432KF87-F1
#
_entry.id   AF-A0A432KF87-F1
#
_cell.length_a   1.000
_cell.length_b   1.000
_cell.length_c   1.000
_cell.angle_alpha   90.00
_cell.angle_beta   90.00
_cell.angle_gamma   90.00
#
_symmetry.space_group_name_H-M   'P 1'
#
loop_
_entity.id
_entity.type
_entity.pdbx_description
1 polymer ?
#
loop_
_entity_poly.entity_id
_entity_poly.type
_entity_poly.pdbx_seq_one_letter_code
_entity_poly.pdbx_strand_id
1 'polypeptide(L)'
;MLDPITYTIEVPCNQETAFTVFVDMGSWWPLDKRSMSLMGGGQPAKSLQVEPKSGGKILETGQDGTEHLWGTIKSFNPHDFISMDFHMGLPPETASLVEVRFTILGDD
;
A
#
# COMPACT_ATOMS: atom_id res chain seq x y z
N MET A 1 -6.46 22.86 7.37
CA MET A 1 -5.75 21.62 6.95
C MET A 1 -5.51 20.85 8.23
N LEU A 2 -5.82 19.54 8.26
CA LEU A 2 -5.54 18.73 9.45
C LEU A 2 -4.05 18.41 9.50
N ASP A 3 -3.48 18.31 10.70
CA ASP A 3 -2.10 17.86 10.87
C ASP A 3 -1.96 16.39 10.44
N PRO A 4 -0.81 15.98 9.88
CA PRO A 4 -0.61 14.60 9.46
C PRO A 4 -0.52 13.66 10.65
N ILE A 5 -1.11 12.48 10.51
CA ILE A 5 -0.93 11.39 11.47
C ILE A 5 0.43 10.75 11.18
N THR A 6 1.31 10.70 12.18
CA THR A 6 2.66 10.15 12.04
C THR A 6 2.85 8.95 12.95
N TYR A 7 3.34 7.84 12.40
CA TYR A 7 3.74 6.64 13.14
C TYR A 7 5.11 6.16 12.67
N THR A 8 5.92 5.68 13.61
CA THR A 8 7.25 5.11 13.35
C THR A 8 7.37 3.78 14.06
N ILE A 9 7.95 2.79 13.38
CA ILE A 9 8.28 1.48 13.94
C ILE A 9 9.70 1.09 13.51
N GLU A 10 10.34 0.24 14.30
CA GLU A 10 11.60 -0.40 13.95
C GLU A 10 11.31 -1.84 13.51
N VAL A 11 12.04 -2.33 12.50
CA VAL A 11 11.89 -3.69 11.98
C VAL A 11 13.24 -4.40 11.96
N PRO A 12 13.30 -5.72 12.26
CA PRO A 12 14.55 -6.46 12.40
C PRO A 12 15.09 -6.95 11.05
N CYS A 13 15.19 -6.06 10.06
CA CYS A 13 15.77 -6.35 8.75
C CYS A 13 16.42 -5.08 8.15
N ASN A 14 17.19 -5.26 7.08
CA ASN A 14 17.79 -4.14 6.38
C ASN A 14 16.75 -3.32 5.59
N GLN A 15 17.14 -2.11 5.19
CA GLN A 15 16.27 -1.15 4.51
C GLN A 15 15.66 -1.71 3.21
N GLU A 16 16.46 -2.39 2.38
CA GLU A 16 16.00 -3.02 1.13
C GLU A 16 14.93 -4.07 1.38
N THR A 17 15.11 -4.92 2.39
CA THR A 17 14.13 -5.96 2.75
C THR A 17 12.85 -5.32 3.25
N ALA A 18 12.94 -4.32 4.13
CA ALA A 18 11.78 -3.61 4.67
C ALA A 18 10.96 -2.95 3.55
N PHE A 19 11.63 -2.27 2.61
CA PHE A 19 10.98 -1.66 1.45
C PHE A 19 10.33 -2.70 0.54
N THR A 20 11.06 -3.77 0.21
CA THR A 20 10.57 -4.83 -0.67
C THR A 20 9.31 -5.49 -0.11
N VAL A 21 9.31 -5.84 1.18
CA VAL A 21 8.13 -6.40 1.86
C VAL A 21 6.98 -5.39 1.85
N PHE A 22 7.23 -4.13 2.16
CA PHE A 22 6.17 -3.11 2.16
C PHE A 22 5.50 -2.96 0.79
N VAL A 23 6.30 -2.91 -0.29
CA VAL A 23 5.80 -2.80 -1.66
C VAL A 23 5.07 -4.07 -2.10
N ASP A 24 5.47 -5.24 -1.60
CA ASP A 24 4.74 -6.49 -1.75
C ASP A 24 3.49 -6.54 -0.84
N MET A 25 2.63 -5.54 -0.99
CA MET A 25 1.45 -5.33 -0.14
C MET A 25 0.53 -6.56 -0.10
N GLY A 26 0.45 -7.33 -1.18
CA GLY A 26 -0.36 -8.54 -1.26
C GLY A 26 0.09 -9.67 -0.32
N SER A 27 1.35 -9.69 0.14
CA SER A 27 1.84 -10.75 1.04
C SER A 27 1.53 -10.50 2.51
N TRP A 28 1.29 -9.25 2.91
CA TRP A 28 1.05 -8.90 4.32
C TRP A 28 -0.27 -8.18 4.59
N TRP A 29 -0.92 -7.60 3.57
CA TRP A 29 -2.21 -6.97 3.79
C TRP A 29 -3.28 -8.02 4.14
N PRO A 30 -4.08 -7.81 5.18
CA PRO A 30 -5.05 -8.82 5.65
C PRO A 30 -6.31 -8.81 4.76
N LEU A 31 -6.20 -9.32 3.52
CA LEU A 31 -7.28 -9.33 2.53
C LEU A 31 -8.52 -10.12 2.96
N ASP A 32 -8.36 -11.04 3.91
CA ASP A 32 -9.42 -11.80 4.57
C ASP A 32 -10.27 -10.95 5.52
N LYS A 33 -9.79 -9.76 5.91
CA LYS A 33 -10.46 -8.84 6.85
C LYS A 33 -10.66 -7.45 6.29
N ARG A 34 -9.81 -7.00 5.37
CA ARG A 34 -9.73 -5.62 4.88
C ARG A 34 -9.52 -5.60 3.36
N SER A 35 -10.59 -5.80 2.62
CA SER A 35 -10.64 -5.68 1.15
C SER A 35 -11.96 -5.09 0.67
N MET A 36 -11.98 -4.52 -0.53
CA MET A 36 -13.17 -3.99 -1.18
C MET A 36 -14.17 -5.10 -1.53
N SER A 37 -13.67 -6.23 -2.00
CA SER A 37 -14.48 -7.43 -2.29
C SER A 37 -15.29 -7.87 -1.06
N LEU A 38 -14.71 -7.79 0.15
CA LEU A 38 -15.41 -8.07 1.40
C LEU A 38 -16.39 -6.98 1.81
N MET A 39 -16.01 -5.70 1.69
CA MET A 39 -16.89 -4.59 2.06
C MET A 39 -18.13 -4.50 1.16
N GLY A 40 -18.05 -5.00 -0.08
CA GLY A 40 -19.19 -5.18 -0.98
C GLY A 40 -20.11 -6.36 -0.65
N GLY A 41 -19.86 -7.10 0.44
CA GLY A 41 -20.63 -8.30 0.83
C GLY A 41 -20.22 -9.58 0.07
N GLY A 42 -19.09 -9.54 -0.63
CA GLY A 42 -18.55 -10.66 -1.39
C GLY A 42 -17.60 -11.55 -0.59
N GLN A 43 -16.74 -12.27 -1.33
CA GLN A 43 -15.68 -13.12 -0.79
C GLN A 43 -14.38 -12.31 -0.61
N PRO A 44 -13.40 -12.80 0.18
CA PRO A 44 -12.07 -12.23 0.23
C PRO A 44 -11.47 -12.02 -1.16
N ALA A 45 -10.81 -10.88 -1.36
CA ALA A 45 -10.08 -10.60 -2.58
C ALA A 45 -9.09 -11.73 -2.90
N LYS A 46 -8.93 -12.01 -4.20
CA LYS A 46 -8.03 -13.02 -4.70
C LYS A 46 -6.57 -12.57 -4.58
N SER A 47 -6.31 -11.30 -4.85
CA SER A 47 -4.96 -10.73 -4.83
C SER A 47 -4.99 -9.22 -4.66
N LEU A 48 -3.86 -8.69 -4.24
CA LEU A 48 -3.55 -7.27 -4.21
C LEU A 48 -2.15 -7.08 -4.80
N GLN A 49 -2.04 -6.18 -5.77
CA GLN A 49 -0.79 -5.93 -6.49
C GLN A 49 -0.46 -4.44 -6.48
N VAL A 50 0.82 -4.14 -6.29
CA VAL A 50 1.38 -2.79 -6.42
C VAL A 50 2.29 -2.78 -7.66
N GLU A 51 2.07 -1.84 -8.57
CA GLU A 51 3.03 -1.57 -9.64
C GLU A 51 4.19 -0.71 -9.10
N PRO A 52 5.44 -1.21 -9.02
CA PRO A 52 6.54 -0.57 -8.30
C PRO A 52 7.20 0.54 -9.12
N LYS A 53 6.46 1.61 -9.41
CA LYS A 53 6.92 2.78 -10.17
C LYS A 53 6.04 3.99 -9.87
N SER A 54 6.55 5.21 -10.11
CA SER A 54 5.70 6.41 -10.10
C SER A 54 4.60 6.30 -11.16
N GLY A 55 3.38 6.67 -10.79
CA GLY A 55 2.17 6.45 -11.59
C GLY A 55 1.67 5.00 -11.60
N GLY A 56 2.34 4.09 -10.89
CA GLY A 56 1.90 2.71 -10.70
C GLY A 56 0.62 2.62 -9.87
N LYS A 57 -0.20 1.60 -10.11
CA LYS A 57 -1.47 1.39 -9.41
C LYS A 57 -1.34 0.38 -8.28
N ILE A 58 -2.21 0.53 -7.29
CA ILE A 58 -2.50 -0.48 -6.26
C ILE A 58 -3.86 -1.08 -6.62
N LEU A 59 -3.86 -2.31 -7.09
CA LEU A 59 -5.05 -2.99 -7.63
C LEU A 59 -5.38 -4.22 -6.80
N GLU A 60 -6.62 -4.25 -6.30
CA GLU A 60 -7.23 -5.47 -5.75
C GLU A 60 -7.98 -6.19 -6.88
N THR A 61 -7.84 -7.51 -6.95
CA THR A 61 -8.66 -8.36 -7.82
C THR A 61 -9.58 -9.25 -6.98
N GLY A 62 -10.88 -9.18 -7.21
CA GLY A 62 -11.89 -10.04 -6.61
C GLY A 62 -11.86 -11.47 -7.15
N GLN A 63 -12.60 -12.37 -6.51
CA GLN A 63 -12.71 -13.78 -6.96
C GLN A 63 -13.39 -13.92 -8.34
N ASP A 64 -14.25 -12.97 -8.68
CA ASP A 64 -14.93 -12.85 -9.97
C ASP A 64 -14.08 -12.16 -11.06
N GLY A 65 -12.86 -11.73 -10.70
CA GLY A 65 -11.95 -11.00 -11.58
C GLY A 65 -12.21 -9.49 -11.64
N THR A 66 -13.18 -8.97 -10.88
CA THR A 66 -13.41 -7.53 -10.79
C THR A 66 -12.19 -6.85 -10.17
N GLU A 67 -11.75 -5.73 -10.75
CA GLU A 67 -10.63 -4.95 -10.23
C GLU A 67 -11.10 -3.70 -9.48
N HIS A 68 -10.49 -3.44 -8.33
CA HIS A 68 -10.69 -2.24 -7.54
C HIS A 68 -9.38 -1.48 -7.40
N LEU A 69 -9.35 -0.23 -7.88
CA LEU A 69 -8.23 0.68 -7.68
C LEU A 69 -8.23 1.18 -6.24
N TRP A 70 -7.21 0.81 -5.48
CA TRP A 70 -7.01 1.29 -4.12
C TRP A 70 -6.26 2.62 -4.05
N GLY A 71 -5.45 2.91 -5.07
CA GLY A 71 -4.64 4.10 -5.10
C GLY A 71 -3.59 4.10 -6.20
N THR A 72 -2.89 5.22 -6.33
CA THR A 72 -1.78 5.40 -7.27
C THR A 72 -0.51 5.83 -6.53
N ILE A 73 0.61 5.22 -6.89
CA ILE A 73 1.94 5.61 -6.42
C ILE A 73 2.28 6.98 -7.01
N LYS A 74 2.53 7.96 -6.14
CA LYS A 74 2.94 9.32 -6.54
C LYS A 74 4.44 9.38 -6.75
N SER A 75 5.21 8.90 -5.78
CA SER A 75 6.67 8.83 -5.82
C SER A 75 7.13 7.43 -5.44
N PHE A 76 8.16 6.96 -6.14
CA PHE A 76 8.76 5.64 -5.90
C PHE A 76 10.28 5.76 -5.99
N ASN A 77 10.93 5.81 -4.83
CA ASN A 77 12.37 5.80 -4.69
C ASN A 77 12.75 4.47 -4.04
N PRO A 78 13.26 3.49 -4.80
CA PRO A 78 13.60 2.18 -4.28
C PRO A 78 14.40 2.27 -2.98
N HIS A 79 13.95 1.52 -1.98
CA HIS A 79 14.57 1.36 -0.65
C HIS A 79 14.49 2.59 0.27
N ASP A 80 14.27 3.80 -0.24
CA ASP A 80 14.21 5.02 0.60
C ASP A 80 12.78 5.46 0.90
N PHE A 81 11.95 5.61 -0.14
CA PHE A 81 10.72 6.36 -0.02
C PHE A 81 9.64 5.93 -1.02
N ILE A 82 8.42 5.84 -0.54
CA ILE A 82 7.23 5.67 -1.37
C ILE A 82 6.13 6.59 -0.88
N SER A 83 5.40 7.21 -1.81
CA SER A 83 4.15 7.90 -1.49
C SER A 83 3.05 7.49 -2.44
N MET A 84 1.83 7.47 -1.93
CA MET A 84 0.66 7.02 -2.67
C MET A 84 -0.58 7.78 -2.22
N ASP A 85 -1.47 8.06 -3.16
CA ASP A 85 -2.86 8.27 -2.78
C ASP A 85 -3.46 6.91 -2.38
N PHE A 86 -4.27 6.91 -1.33
CA PHE A 86 -4.85 5.69 -0.79
C PHE A 86 -6.31 5.94 -0.43
N HIS A 87 -7.20 5.26 -1.14
CA HIS A 87 -8.65 5.40 -1.03
C HIS A 87 -9.38 4.06 -1.04
N MET A 88 -8.69 2.93 -1.26
CA MET A 88 -9.26 1.58 -1.23
C MET A 88 -10.58 1.49 -2.01
N GLY A 89 -10.61 1.90 -3.28
CA GLY A 89 -11.83 1.81 -4.11
C GLY A 89 -12.92 2.86 -3.82
N LEU A 90 -12.77 3.71 -2.81
CA LEU A 90 -13.60 4.91 -2.63
C LEU A 90 -13.27 5.98 -3.69
N PRO A 91 -14.13 6.99 -3.88
CA PRO A 91 -13.86 8.07 -4.83
C PRO A 91 -12.51 8.76 -4.56
N PRO A 92 -11.68 9.03 -5.59
CA PRO A 92 -10.33 9.60 -5.41
C PRO A 92 -10.30 10.94 -4.66
N GLU A 93 -11.41 11.69 -4.65
CA GLU A 93 -11.56 12.97 -3.93
C GLU A 93 -11.50 12.79 -2.40
N THR A 94 -11.68 11.55 -1.93
CA THR A 94 -11.60 11.18 -0.51
C THR A 94 -10.25 10.55 -0.15
N ALA A 95 -9.32 10.46 -1.11
CA ALA A 95 -8.03 9.82 -0.89
C ALA A 95 -7.20 10.54 0.18
N SER A 96 -6.58 9.73 1.04
CA SER A 96 -5.51 10.21 1.90
C SER A 96 -4.17 10.10 1.16
N LEU A 97 -3.26 11.04 1.39
CA LEU A 97 -1.87 10.88 1.01
C LEU A 97 -1.16 10.07 2.10
N VAL A 98 -0.54 8.96 1.71
CA VAL A 98 0.31 8.15 2.58
C VAL A 98 1.74 8.29 2.10
N GLU A 99 2.64 8.62 3.03
CA GLU A 99 4.08 8.74 2.80
C GLU A 99 4.80 7.79 3.75
N VAL A 100 5.72 6.99 3.20
CA VAL A 100 6.51 6.03 3.98
C VAL A 100 7.97 6.22 3.62
N ARG A 101 8.78 6.42 4.65
CA ARG A 101 10.24 6.51 4.57
C ARG A 101 10.87 5.35 5.31
N PHE A 102 11.89 4.76 4.71
CA PHE A 102 12.68 3.69 5.29
C PHE A 102 14.04 4.25 5.63
N THR A 103 14.41 4.20 6.91
CA THR A 103 15.67 4.76 7.41
C THR A 103 16.48 3.66 8.07
N ILE A 104 17.79 3.62 7.81
CA ILE A 104 18.71 2.70 8.46
C ILE A 104 18.89 3.16 9.92
N LEU A 105 18.81 2.22 10.87
CA LEU A 105 18.87 2.49 12.31
C LEU A 105 20.20 2.08 12.97
N GLY A 106 21.25 1.87 12.18
CA GLY A 106 22.60 1.57 12.64
C GLY A 106 23.64 1.98 11.60
N ASP A 107 24.92 1.94 11.97
CA ASP A 107 26.02 2.11 11.03
C ASP A 107 26.22 0.78 10.27
N ASP A 108 26.24 0.84 8.93
CA ASP A 108 26.61 -0.30 8.07
C ASP A 108 27.98 -0.89 8.44
#